data_AF-A0A918I3S6-F1
#
_entry.id   AF-A0A918I3S6-F1
#
_cell.length_a   1.000
_cell.length_b   1.000
_cell.length_c   1.000
_cell.angle_alpha   90.00
_cell.angle_beta   90.00
_cell.angle_gamma   90.00
#
_symmetry.space_group_name_H-M   'P 1'
#
loop_
_entity.id
_entity.type
_entity.pdbx_description
1 polymer ?
#
loop_
_entity_poly.entity_id
_entity_poly.type
_entity_poly.pdbx_seq_one_letter_code
_entity_poly.pdbx_strand_id
1 'polypeptide(L)'
;MTDSSMRAVGWARCFPVSGGVRAGRSWAREHLESLGWTQEDPETVDDVLLTVSELITNAHVHARSSAQLVLTWDSRCLHVSVHDDGGGVPAPRSPDTTSPGGRGLALVDALSDHWHTHAQQHGKTITACFIPAVAS
;
A
#
# COMPACT_ATOMS: atom_id res chain seq x y z
N MET A 1 -35.66 6.25 -7.37
CA MET A 1 -34.44 6.83 -6.78
C MET A 1 -33.83 5.78 -5.87
N THR A 2 -32.98 4.91 -6.43
CA THR A 2 -32.15 4.01 -5.64
C THR A 2 -31.03 4.82 -5.01
N ASP A 3 -30.94 4.73 -3.69
CA ASP A 3 -29.84 5.25 -2.88
C ASP A 3 -28.55 4.52 -3.29
N SER A 4 -27.80 5.10 -4.23
CA SER A 4 -26.42 4.70 -4.56
C SER A 4 -25.49 5.17 -3.43
N SER A 5 -25.63 4.58 -2.25
CA SER A 5 -24.60 4.70 -1.22
C SER A 5 -23.33 4.01 -1.72
N MET A 6 -22.28 4.79 -2.00
CA MET A 6 -20.94 4.24 -2.26
C MET A 6 -20.54 3.40 -1.05
N ARG A 7 -20.52 2.07 -1.22
CA ARG A 7 -20.01 1.16 -0.21
C ARG A 7 -18.53 0.96 -0.48
N ALA A 8 -17.70 1.62 0.32
CA ALA A 8 -16.29 1.26 0.40
C ALA A 8 -16.15 -0.04 1.22
N VAL A 9 -15.30 -0.95 0.76
CA VAL A 9 -14.88 -2.13 1.53
C VAL A 9 -13.44 -1.92 1.97
N GLY A 10 -13.17 -2.16 3.24
CA GLY A 10 -11.85 -1.95 3.84
C GLY A 10 -11.36 -3.17 4.59
N TRP A 11 -10.08 -3.47 4.45
CA TRP A 11 -9.38 -4.51 5.20
C TRP A 11 -8.13 -3.93 5.85
N ALA A 12 -7.81 -4.37 7.06
CA ALA A 12 -6.61 -3.94 7.75
C ALA A 12 -5.92 -5.12 8.45
N ARG A 13 -4.58 -5.16 8.40
CA ARG A 13 -3.78 -6.14 9.13
C ARG A 13 -2.40 -5.59 9.46
N CYS A 14 -1.92 -5.92 10.66
CA CYS A 14 -0.56 -5.60 11.09
C CYS A 14 0.39 -6.77 10.80
N PHE A 15 1.57 -6.46 10.26
CA PHE A 15 2.61 -7.41 9.91
C PHE A 15 3.91 -7.12 10.68
N PRO A 16 4.32 -8.02 11.59
CA PRO A 16 5.54 -7.83 12.38
C PRO A 16 6.80 -7.95 11.51
N VAL A 17 7.90 -7.39 12.00
CA VAL A 17 9.22 -7.37 11.32
C VAL A 17 9.71 -8.78 10.96
N SER A 18 9.35 -9.80 11.76
CA SER A 18 9.66 -11.20 11.47
C SER A 18 8.69 -11.78 10.43
N GLY A 19 9.10 -11.81 9.15
CA GLY A 19 8.40 -12.57 8.10
C GLY A 19 7.15 -11.92 7.51
N GLY A 20 6.90 -10.63 7.77
CA GLY A 20 5.66 -9.97 7.38
C GLY A 20 5.49 -9.66 5.88
N VAL A 21 6.55 -9.59 5.07
CA VAL A 21 6.45 -9.26 3.63
C VAL A 21 5.65 -10.31 2.86
N ARG A 22 6.04 -11.60 2.95
CA ARG A 22 5.33 -12.68 2.26
C ARG A 22 3.88 -12.80 2.74
N ALA A 23 3.68 -12.69 4.05
CA ALA A 23 2.34 -12.75 4.65
C ALA A 23 1.46 -11.58 4.18
N GLY A 24 2.02 -10.37 4.08
CA GLY A 24 1.34 -9.19 3.57
C GLY A 24 0.93 -9.33 2.13
N ARG A 25 1.84 -9.82 1.28
CA ARG A 25 1.54 -10.09 -0.13
C ARG A 25 0.45 -11.15 -0.30
N SER A 26 0.54 -12.27 0.41
CA SER A 26 -0.50 -13.31 0.36
C SER A 26 -1.86 -12.79 0.83
N TRP A 27 -1.89 -12.05 1.93
CA TRP A 27 -3.12 -11.46 2.45
C TRP A 27 -3.73 -10.42 1.52
N ALA A 28 -2.92 -9.58 0.85
CA ALA A 28 -3.42 -8.66 -0.15
C ALA A 28 -4.02 -9.40 -1.35
N ARG A 29 -3.36 -10.48 -1.80
CA ARG A 29 -3.85 -11.31 -2.90
C ARG A 29 -5.21 -11.92 -2.59
N GLU A 30 -5.41 -12.46 -1.39
CA GLU A 30 -6.69 -13.04 -0.96
C GLU A 30 -7.86 -12.04 -1.11
N HIS A 31 -7.64 -10.76 -0.81
CA HIS A 31 -8.68 -9.74 -0.95
C HIS A 31 -8.91 -9.32 -2.40
N LEU A 32 -7.85 -9.21 -3.19
CA LEU A 32 -7.96 -8.97 -4.64
C LEU A 32 -8.67 -10.12 -5.36
N GLU A 33 -8.46 -11.36 -4.90
CA GLU A 33 -9.21 -12.54 -5.34
C GLU A 33 -10.69 -12.42 -4.98
N SER A 34 -11.02 -11.96 -3.77
CA SER A 34 -12.41 -11.73 -3.35
C SER A 34 -13.13 -10.63 -4.15
N LEU A 35 -12.36 -9.72 -4.76
CA LEU A 35 -12.85 -8.69 -5.66
C LEU A 35 -12.95 -9.16 -7.12
N GLY A 36 -12.48 -10.38 -7.45
CA GLY A 36 -12.46 -10.92 -8.82
C GLY A 36 -11.27 -10.50 -9.67
N TRP A 37 -10.40 -9.61 -9.18
CA TRP A 37 -9.37 -8.95 -9.99
C TRP A 37 -8.28 -9.89 -10.48
N THR A 38 -8.02 -11.01 -9.78
CA THR A 38 -7.01 -11.96 -10.23
C THR A 38 -7.33 -12.64 -11.57
N GLN A 39 -8.59 -12.59 -12.00
CA GLN A 39 -9.01 -13.06 -13.31
C GLN A 39 -9.27 -11.89 -14.27
N GLU A 40 -9.86 -10.81 -13.75
CA GLU A 40 -10.34 -9.68 -14.56
C GLU A 40 -9.22 -8.68 -14.91
N ASP A 41 -8.26 -8.47 -14.01
CA ASP A 41 -7.15 -7.52 -14.16
C ASP A 41 -5.88 -8.01 -13.43
N PRO A 42 -5.22 -9.07 -13.94
CA PRO A 42 -4.06 -9.67 -13.30
C PRO A 42 -2.82 -8.75 -13.27
N GLU A 43 -2.70 -7.80 -14.20
CA GLU A 43 -1.57 -6.85 -14.24
C GLU A 43 -1.65 -5.89 -13.06
N THR A 44 -2.80 -5.24 -12.83
CA THR A 44 -3.02 -4.39 -11.65
C THR A 44 -2.83 -5.16 -10.35
N VAL A 45 -3.20 -6.44 -10.30
CA VAL A 45 -2.94 -7.29 -9.14
C VAL A 45 -1.44 -7.42 -8.87
N ASP A 46 -0.63 -7.74 -9.89
CA ASP A 46 0.82 -7.90 -9.71
C ASP A 46 1.47 -6.59 -9.24
N ASP A 47 1.02 -5.44 -9.77
CA ASP A 47 1.48 -4.11 -9.39
C ASP A 47 1.14 -3.77 -7.93
N VAL A 48 -0.08 -4.09 -7.49
CA VAL A 48 -0.50 -3.95 -6.08
C VAL A 48 0.36 -4.84 -5.17
N LEU A 49 0.58 -6.10 -5.54
CA LEU A 49 1.33 -7.05 -4.73
C LEU A 49 2.81 -6.68 -4.59
N LEU A 50 3.39 -6.12 -5.65
CA LEU A 50 4.76 -5.61 -5.63
C LEU A 50 4.86 -4.34 -4.78
N THR A 51 3.90 -3.41 -4.91
CA THR A 51 3.78 -2.21 -4.07
C THR A 51 3.64 -2.56 -2.59
N VAL A 52 2.77 -3.51 -2.24
CA VAL A 52 2.62 -4.01 -0.85
C VAL A 52 3.95 -4.54 -0.33
N SER A 53 4.71 -5.29 -1.15
CA SER A 53 5.98 -5.86 -0.74
C SER A 53 7.02 -4.79 -0.45
N GLU A 54 7.13 -3.78 -1.30
CA GLU A 54 8.03 -2.64 -1.10
C GLU A 54 7.67 -1.82 0.12
N LEU A 55 6.38 -1.49 0.30
CA LEU A 55 5.94 -0.67 1.43
C LEU A 55 6.14 -1.38 2.78
N ILE A 56 5.86 -2.68 2.87
CA ILE A 56 6.14 -3.48 4.07
C ILE A 56 7.66 -3.58 4.30
N THR A 57 8.44 -3.79 3.24
CA THR A 57 9.91 -3.83 3.34
C THR A 57 10.45 -2.50 3.85
N ASN A 58 9.91 -1.36 3.39
CA ASN A 58 10.29 -0.04 3.86
C ASN A 58 10.02 0.14 5.36
N ALA A 59 8.84 -0.27 5.84
CA ALA A 59 8.51 -0.24 7.26
C ALA A 59 9.47 -1.11 8.09
N HIS A 60 9.76 -2.33 7.63
CA HIS A 60 10.61 -3.28 8.34
C HIS A 60 12.09 -2.88 8.36
N VAL A 61 12.64 -2.49 7.20
CA VAL A 61 14.07 -2.25 7.03
C VAL A 61 14.45 -0.82 7.44
N HIS A 62 13.63 0.17 7.07
CA HIS A 62 13.98 1.58 7.27
C HIS A 62 13.36 2.16 8.54
N ALA A 63 12.11 1.81 8.87
CA ALA A 63 11.47 2.27 10.11
C ALA A 63 11.68 1.33 11.30
N ARG A 64 12.16 0.09 11.05
CA ARG A 64 12.34 -0.96 12.07
C ARG A 64 11.08 -1.21 12.90
N SER A 65 9.92 -1.09 12.26
CA SER A 65 8.62 -1.22 12.89
C SER A 65 7.80 -2.32 12.25
N SER A 66 6.71 -2.73 12.91
CA SER A 66 5.64 -3.45 12.22
C SER A 66 5.05 -2.57 11.11
N ALA A 67 4.45 -3.22 10.11
CA ALA A 67 3.75 -2.55 9.01
C ALA A 67 2.25 -2.72 9.20
N GLN A 68 1.51 -1.63 9.36
CA GLN A 68 0.06 -1.65 9.40
C GLN A 68 -0.46 -1.42 7.98
N LEU A 69 -0.88 -2.49 7.31
CA LEU A 69 -1.40 -2.45 5.94
C LEU A 69 -2.92 -2.30 5.98
N VAL A 70 -3.43 -1.35 5.20
CA VAL A 70 -4.86 -1.11 4.97
C VAL A 70 -5.12 -1.11 3.47
N LEU A 71 -6.10 -1.88 3.04
CA LEU A 71 -6.65 -1.87 1.68
C LEU A 71 -8.05 -1.26 1.76
N THR A 72 -8.36 -0.27 0.94
CA THR A 72 -9.70 0.32 0.84
C THR A 72 -10.11 0.40 -0.62
N TRP A 73 -11.18 -0.29 -0.97
CA TRP A 73 -11.78 -0.27 -2.30
C TRP A 73 -13.08 0.53 -2.27
N ASP A 74 -13.15 1.63 -3.03
CA ASP A 74 -14.30 2.54 -3.04
C ASP A 74 -15.23 2.36 -4.25
N SER A 75 -15.10 1.24 -4.98
CA SER A 75 -15.70 0.94 -6.29
C SER A 75 -15.04 1.57 -7.52
N ARG A 76 -14.02 2.42 -7.35
CA ARG A 76 -13.26 3.04 -8.46
C ARG A 76 -11.76 2.95 -8.28
N CYS A 77 -11.27 3.14 -7.05
CA CYS A 77 -9.87 3.19 -6.70
C CYS A 77 -9.59 2.29 -5.49
N LEU A 78 -8.55 1.47 -5.60
CA LEU A 78 -7.98 0.74 -4.49
C LEU A 78 -6.88 1.58 -3.86
N HIS A 79 -7.08 1.95 -2.61
CA HIS A 79 -6.08 2.60 -1.78
C HIS A 79 -5.32 1.56 -0.97
N VAL A 80 -4.03 1.43 -1.24
CA VAL A 80 -3.07 0.59 -0.51
C VAL A 80 -2.28 1.49 0.43
N SER A 81 -2.58 1.45 1.72
CA SER A 81 -1.92 2.27 2.73
C SER A 81 -1.07 1.42 3.66
N VAL A 82 0.19 1.81 3.88
CA VAL A 82 1.05 1.21 4.89
C VAL A 82 1.51 2.29 5.86
N HIS A 83 1.20 2.08 7.14
CA HIS A 83 1.71 2.89 8.23
C HIS A 83 2.87 2.17 8.93
N ASP A 84 3.94 2.93 9.19
CA ASP A 84 5.06 2.52 10.03
C ASP A 84 5.07 3.31 11.34
N ASP A 85 5.48 2.66 12.43
CA ASP A 85 5.62 3.27 13.76
C ASP A 85 7.06 3.79 13.98
N GLY A 86 7.75 4.18 12.90
CA GLY A 86 9.15 4.62 12.95
C GLY A 86 9.34 5.78 13.92
N GLY A 87 10.04 5.51 15.03
CA GLY A 87 10.34 6.48 16.08
C GLY A 87 11.35 7.52 15.65
N GLY A 88 10.88 8.60 15.05
CA GLY A 88 11.65 9.81 14.83
C GLY A 88 10.72 10.89 14.34
N VAL A 89 10.60 11.99 15.10
CA VAL A 89 9.94 13.21 14.64
C VAL A 89 10.35 13.45 13.19
N PRO A 90 9.43 13.65 12.24
CA PRO A 90 9.78 13.89 10.86
C PRO A 90 10.57 15.20 10.80
N ALA A 91 11.90 15.12 10.79
CA ALA A 91 12.70 16.17 10.21
C ALA A 91 12.33 16.19 8.71
N PRO A 92 12.02 17.35 8.10
CA PRO A 92 11.78 17.44 6.68
C PRO A 92 13.03 16.95 5.94
N ARG A 93 13.05 15.67 5.57
CA ARG A 93 14.08 15.14 4.67
C ARG A 93 13.52 15.34 3.28
N SER A 94 14.23 16.13 2.48
CA SER A 94 14.00 16.12 1.03
C SER A 94 14.02 14.66 0.54
N PRO A 95 13.21 14.32 -0.46
CA PRO A 95 13.28 13.00 -1.09
C PRO A 95 14.63 12.87 -1.79
N ASP A 96 15.65 12.46 -1.03
CA ASP A 96 16.98 12.16 -1.57
C ASP A 96 16.90 10.82 -2.31
N THR A 97 16.87 10.90 -3.63
CA THR A 97 16.87 9.77 -4.57
C THR A 97 18.15 8.92 -4.51
N THR A 98 19.14 9.33 -3.70
CA THR A 98 20.45 8.68 -3.54
C THR A 98 20.53 7.75 -2.33
N SER A 99 19.52 7.72 -1.45
CA SER A 99 19.46 6.75 -0.36
C SER A 99 19.10 5.35 -0.89
N PRO A 100 19.61 4.25 -0.28
CA PRO A 100 19.24 2.88 -0.66
C PRO A 100 17.72 2.60 -0.65
N GLY A 101 16.93 3.40 0.09
CA GLY A 101 15.46 3.36 0.11
C GLY A 101 14.76 4.14 -1.02
N GLY A 102 15.50 4.82 -1.90
CA GLY A 102 14.93 5.58 -3.03
C GLY A 102 14.37 4.70 -4.15
N ARG A 103 14.85 3.45 -4.27
CA ARG A 103 14.38 2.51 -5.30
C ARG A 103 12.98 1.96 -5.00
N GLY A 104 12.67 1.71 -3.73
CA GLY A 104 11.34 1.20 -3.34
C GLY A 104 10.24 2.20 -3.68
N LEU A 105 10.44 3.50 -3.38
CA LEU A 105 9.47 4.53 -3.73
C LEU A 105 9.44 4.82 -5.24
N ALA A 106 10.56 4.72 -5.95
CA ALA A 106 10.55 4.80 -7.42
C ALA A 106 9.75 3.66 -8.06
N LEU A 107 9.74 2.47 -7.44
CA LEU A 107 8.90 1.36 -7.89
C LEU A 107 7.42 1.65 -7.61
N VAL A 108 7.07 2.13 -6.41
CA VAL A 108 5.69 2.55 -6.10
C VAL A 108 5.20 3.65 -7.07
N ASP A 109 6.06 4.61 -7.38
CA ASP A 109 5.78 5.68 -8.35
C ASP A 109 5.53 5.15 -9.77
N ALA A 110 6.27 4.12 -10.19
CA ALA A 110 6.12 3.52 -11.51
C ALA A 110 4.90 2.61 -11.66
N LEU A 111 4.40 2.02 -10.57
CA LEU A 111 3.34 1.02 -10.58
C LEU A 111 1.96 1.57 -10.21
N SER A 112 1.90 2.63 -9.41
CA SER A 112 0.63 3.21 -8.95
C SER A 112 0.18 4.36 -9.85
N ASP A 113 -1.14 4.57 -9.96
CA ASP A 113 -1.67 5.74 -10.67
C ASP A 113 -1.24 7.03 -9.98
N HIS A 114 -1.34 7.04 -8.65
CA HIS A 114 -0.92 8.12 -7.78
C HIS A 114 -0.51 7.57 -6.41
N TRP A 115 0.40 8.25 -5.74
CA TRP A 115 0.72 7.96 -4.34
C TRP A 115 1.04 9.24 -3.57
N HIS A 116 0.90 9.17 -2.24
CA HIS A 116 1.28 10.24 -1.35
C HIS A 116 1.84 9.71 -0.04
N THR A 117 2.54 10.57 0.70
CA THR A 117 2.98 10.29 2.06
C THR A 117 2.39 11.30 3.02
N HIS A 118 1.96 10.83 4.19
CA HIS A 118 1.47 11.64 5.28
C HIS A 118 2.29 11.34 6.53
N ALA A 119 3.06 12.33 6.98
CA ALA A 119 3.78 12.24 8.24
C ALA A 119 2.82 12.34 9.42
N GLN A 120 3.03 11.54 10.46
CA GLN A 120 2.21 11.55 11.67
C GLN A 120 3.09 11.82 12.89
N GLN A 121 2.46 12.00 14.05
CA GLN A 121 3.19 12.22 15.31
C GLN A 121 4.17 11.07 15.60
N HIS A 122 3.81 9.85 15.21
CA HIS A 122 4.65 8.66 15.25
C HIS A 122 4.68 8.05 13.85
N GLY A 123 5.86 8.03 13.23
CA GLY A 123 6.08 7.48 11.90
C GLY A 123 5.34 8.20 10.76
N LYS A 124 4.98 7.44 9.73
CA LYS A 124 4.35 7.95 8.52
C LYS A 124 3.43 6.90 7.89
N THR A 125 2.52 7.38 7.08
CA THR A 125 1.70 6.54 6.19
C THR A 125 2.06 6.85 4.75
N ILE A 126 2.25 5.81 3.95
CA ILE A 126 2.33 5.92 2.49
C ILE A 126 1.07 5.26 1.91
N THR A 127 0.39 5.96 1.02
CA THR A 127 -0.82 5.48 0.34
C THR A 127 -0.59 5.51 -1.17
N ALA A 128 -0.78 4.38 -1.83
CA ALA A 128 -0.75 4.21 -3.28
C ALA A 128 -2.14 3.86 -3.81
N CYS A 129 -2.52 4.42 -4.95
CA CYS A 129 -3.82 4.29 -5.58
C CYS A 129 -3.71 3.45 -6.86
N PHE A 130 -4.66 2.55 -7.06
CA PHE A 130 -4.76 1.70 -8.24
C PHE A 130 -6.19 1.72 -8.78
N ILE A 131 -6.34 2.10 -10.05
CA ILE A 131 -7.60 2.13 -10.80
C ILE A 131 -7.57 0.91 -11.73
N PRO A 132 -8.36 -0.14 -11.45
CA PRO A 132 -8.36 -1.33 -12.28
C PRO A 132 -8.95 -0.99 -13.66
N ALA A 133 -8.42 -1.63 -14.71
CA ALA A 133 -8.89 -1.43 -16.08
C ALA A 133 -10.36 -1.82 -16.27
N VAL A 134 -10.86 -2.71 -15.41
CA VAL A 134 -12.21 -3.28 -15.46
C VAL A 134 -13.29 -2.44 -14.77
N ALA A 135 -12.93 -1.32 -14.12
CA ALA A 135 -13.90 -0.41 -13.50
C ALA A 135 -14.42 0.70 -14.46
N SER A 136 -14.16 0.58 -15.76
CA SER A 136 -14.58 1.53 -16.82
C SER A 136 -15.86 1.09 -17.54
#